data_AF-A0A945ZKH3-F1
#
_entry.id   AF-A0A945ZKH3-F1
#
_cell.length_a   1.000
_cell.length_b   1.000
_cell.length_c   1.000
_cell.angle_alpha   90.00
_cell.angle_beta   90.00
_cell.angle_gamma   90.00
#
_symmetry.space_group_name_H-M   'P 1'
#
loop_
_entity.id
_entity.type
_entity.pdbx_description
1 polymer ?
#
loop_
_entity_poly.entity_id
_entity_poly.type
_entity_poly.pdbx_seq_one_letter_code
_entity_poly.pdbx_strand_id
1 'polypeptide(L)'
;MKRVLIFSLFFSLSFGQYRDIPEVVTKVATSAGNWLKIETGARAIGMGGAFVAAGEGISGIPYNPASIAFVESSETYFAKTNYLAGITHNVVSYGTRVGS
;
A
#
# COMPACT_ATOMS: atom_id res chain seq x y z
N MET A 1 22.38 15.74 -38.23
CA MET A 1 21.33 14.83 -37.73
C MET A 1 21.27 14.76 -36.21
N LYS A 2 22.37 14.48 -35.49
CA LYS A 2 22.38 14.41 -34.00
C LYS A 2 21.87 15.67 -33.29
N ARG A 3 22.22 16.87 -33.76
CA ARG A 3 21.76 18.15 -33.18
C ARG A 3 20.25 18.36 -33.33
N VAL A 4 19.68 17.93 -34.45
CA VAL A 4 18.22 18.02 -34.71
C VAL A 4 17.45 17.07 -33.79
N LEU A 5 17.97 15.86 -33.57
CA LEU A 5 17.39 14.90 -32.63
C LEU A 5 17.41 15.40 -31.17
N ILE A 6 18.49 16.09 -30.77
CA ILE A 6 18.58 16.70 -29.44
C ILE A 6 17.54 17.82 -29.30
N PHE A 7 17.42 18.70 -30.30
CA PHE A 7 16.43 19.76 -30.28
C PHE A 7 14.99 19.23 -30.28
N SER A 8 14.69 18.16 -31.03
CA SER A 8 13.36 17.54 -31.01
C SER A 8 13.03 16.88 -29.67
N LEU A 9 14.03 16.31 -28.99
CA LEU A 9 13.86 15.72 -27.66
C LEU A 9 13.63 16.79 -26.59
N PHE A 10 14.37 17.90 -26.63
CA PHE A 10 14.13 19.02 -25.71
C PHE A 10 12.77 19.69 -25.94
N PHE A 11 12.34 19.81 -27.20
CA PHE A 11 11.02 20.34 -27.53
C PHE A 11 9.91 19.42 -26.99
N SER A 12 10.02 18.10 -27.17
CA SER A 12 9.02 17.16 -26.64
C SER A 12 8.98 17.11 -25.10
N LEU A 13 10.12 17.27 -24.42
CA LEU A 13 10.15 17.38 -22.95
C LEU A 13 9.45 18.66 -22.45
N SER A 14 9.60 19.79 -23.14
CA SER A 14 8.96 21.05 -22.76
C SER A 14 7.44 21.06 -22.91
N PHE A 15 6.88 20.24 -23.82
CA PHE A 15 5.43 20.10 -24.02
C PHE A 15 4.82 18.84 -23.37
N GLY A 16 5.64 17.91 -22.88
CA GLY A 16 5.20 16.62 -22.32
C GLY A 16 4.58 16.66 -20.91
N GLN A 17 4.51 17.83 -20.28
CA GLN A 17 4.01 17.98 -18.91
C GLN A 17 2.55 18.45 -18.81
N TYR A 18 1.89 18.80 -19.92
CA TYR A 18 0.46 19.11 -19.90
C TYR A 18 -0.34 17.80 -19.85
N ARG A 19 -0.66 17.37 -18.64
CA ARG A 19 -1.61 16.29 -18.36
C ARG A 19 -2.84 16.97 -17.78
N ASP A 20 -3.97 16.94 -18.49
CA ASP A 20 -5.27 17.17 -17.87
C ASP A 20 -5.49 16.03 -16.88
N ILE A 21 -4.98 16.20 -15.67
CA ILE A 21 -5.38 15.38 -14.52
C ILE A 21 -6.80 15.89 -14.23
N PRO A 22 -7.86 15.12 -14.50
CA PRO A 22 -9.20 15.56 -14.11
C PRO A 22 -9.13 15.95 -12.64
N GLU A 23 -9.57 17.17 -12.36
CA GLU A 23 -9.55 17.79 -11.04
C GLU A 23 -10.15 16.82 -10.03
N VAL A 24 -9.27 16.18 -9.26
CA VAL A 24 -9.58 15.20 -8.25
C VAL A 24 -10.33 13.98 -8.81
N VAL A 25 -9.72 12.80 -8.72
CA VAL A 25 -10.52 11.56 -8.69
C VAL A 25 -11.36 11.64 -7.40
N THR A 26 -12.53 12.29 -7.47
CA THR A 26 -13.48 12.46 -6.35
C THR A 26 -14.22 11.16 -6.05
N LYS A 27 -13.63 10.01 -6.40
CA LYS A 27 -13.99 8.74 -5.75
C LYS A 27 -13.50 8.68 -4.30
N VAL A 28 -13.09 9.81 -3.71
CA VAL A 28 -13.21 9.98 -2.26
C VAL A 28 -14.69 9.79 -1.89
N ALA A 29 -14.97 8.76 -1.09
CA ALA A 29 -16.31 8.29 -0.67
C ALA A 29 -17.04 7.24 -1.54
N THR A 30 -16.54 6.81 -2.72
CA THR A 30 -17.12 5.64 -3.43
C THR A 30 -16.44 4.31 -3.10
N SER A 31 -15.61 4.27 -2.06
CA SER A 31 -15.03 3.03 -1.55
C SER A 31 -15.78 2.63 -0.28
N ALA A 32 -16.46 1.49 -0.32
CA ALA A 32 -17.27 0.97 0.79
C ALA A 32 -16.45 0.71 2.08
N GLY A 33 -15.12 0.62 1.99
CA GLY A 33 -14.23 0.26 3.10
C GLY A 33 -13.02 1.17 3.24
N ASN A 34 -13.21 2.49 3.41
CA ASN A 34 -12.09 3.42 3.62
C ASN A 34 -11.23 3.08 4.84
N TRP A 35 -11.78 2.38 5.84
CA TRP A 35 -11.03 1.88 6.99
C TRP A 35 -9.95 0.85 6.62
N LEU A 36 -10.06 0.16 5.46
CA LEU A 36 -9.05 -0.81 5.01
C LEU A 36 -7.70 -0.14 4.68
N LYS A 37 -7.71 1.18 4.48
CA LYS A 37 -6.49 1.98 4.28
C LYS A 37 -5.80 2.30 5.60
N ILE A 38 -6.45 2.05 6.74
CA ILE A 38 -5.85 2.27 8.04
C ILE A 38 -4.84 1.16 8.27
N GLU A 39 -3.60 1.59 8.48
CA GLU A 39 -2.47 0.75 8.81
C GLU A 39 -2.78 -0.17 10.02
N THR A 40 -2.38 -1.43 9.89
CA THR A 40 -2.79 -2.50 10.82
C THR A 40 -1.67 -2.95 11.74
N GLY A 41 -0.41 -2.59 11.49
CA GLY A 41 0.71 -3.03 12.32
C GLY A 41 1.70 -1.93 12.68
N ALA A 42 2.23 -1.95 13.91
CA ALA A 42 3.14 -0.93 14.42
C ALA A 42 4.40 -0.74 13.54
N ARG A 43 4.98 -1.83 13.04
CA ARG A 43 6.13 -1.80 12.11
C ARG A 43 5.75 -1.16 10.77
N ALA A 44 4.58 -1.48 10.23
CA ALA A 44 4.09 -0.91 8.98
C ALA A 44 3.77 0.59 9.12
N ILE A 45 3.14 0.97 10.25
CA ILE A 45 2.88 2.38 10.63
C ILE A 45 4.20 3.16 10.71
N GLY A 46 5.22 2.61 11.41
CA GLY A 46 6.52 3.24 11.55
C GLY A 46 7.28 3.44 10.23
N MET A 47 6.96 2.64 9.20
CA MET A 47 7.50 2.77 7.85
C MET A 47 6.61 3.61 6.92
N GLY A 48 5.59 4.29 7.46
CA GLY A 48 4.69 5.13 6.68
C GLY A 48 3.85 4.35 5.66
N GLY A 49 3.51 3.10 5.96
CA GLY A 49 2.74 2.22 5.05
C GLY A 49 3.58 1.52 3.98
N ALA A 50 4.91 1.70 3.97
CA ALA A 50 5.82 1.01 3.08
C ALA A 50 6.08 -0.47 3.50
N PHE A 51 5.01 -1.24 3.76
CA PHE A 51 5.10 -2.63 4.23
C PHE A 51 4.88 -3.69 3.15
N VAL A 52 4.54 -3.28 1.92
CA VAL A 52 4.20 -4.20 0.80
C VAL A 52 5.33 -5.20 0.48
N ALA A 53 6.59 -4.76 0.56
CA ALA A 53 7.77 -5.59 0.30
C ALA A 53 8.49 -6.08 1.57
N ALA A 54 8.31 -5.38 2.69
CA ALA A 54 8.99 -5.68 3.96
C ALA A 54 8.16 -6.57 4.90
N GLY A 55 6.89 -6.80 4.57
CA GLY A 55 5.95 -7.59 5.34
C GLY A 55 6.07 -9.09 5.02
N GLU A 56 6.32 -9.87 6.06
CA GLU A 56 6.41 -11.32 6.01
C GLU A 56 5.39 -11.93 7.00
N GLY A 57 4.94 -13.14 6.71
CA GLY A 57 3.95 -13.87 7.50
C GLY A 57 2.59 -13.18 7.54
N ILE A 58 1.80 -13.48 8.57
CA ILE A 58 0.39 -13.06 8.64
C ILE A 58 0.23 -11.55 8.79
N SER A 59 1.18 -10.89 9.46
CA SER A 59 1.14 -9.43 9.66
C SER A 59 1.22 -8.63 8.35
N GLY A 60 1.77 -9.23 7.28
CA GLY A 60 1.89 -8.61 5.96
C GLY A 60 0.64 -8.74 5.09
N ILE A 61 -0.32 -9.61 5.43
CA ILE A 61 -1.48 -9.92 4.58
C ILE A 61 -2.32 -8.69 4.21
N PRO A 62 -2.61 -7.75 5.12
CA PRO A 62 -3.38 -6.54 4.79
C PRO A 62 -2.71 -5.64 3.74
N TYR A 63 -1.39 -5.78 3.56
CA TYR A 63 -0.57 -4.99 2.65
C TYR A 63 -0.27 -5.72 1.35
N ASN A 64 0.07 -7.00 1.46
CA ASN A 64 0.42 -7.86 0.35
C ASN A 64 -0.02 -9.30 0.67
N PRO A 65 -1.09 -9.82 0.06
CA PRO A 65 -1.55 -11.20 0.29
C PRO A 65 -0.48 -12.27 -0.02
N ALA A 66 0.50 -11.98 -0.87
CA ALA A 66 1.61 -12.92 -1.15
C ALA A 66 2.50 -13.19 0.06
N SER A 67 2.43 -12.34 1.11
CA SER A 67 3.14 -12.54 2.37
C SER A 67 2.76 -13.85 3.07
N ILE A 68 1.60 -14.44 2.75
CA ILE A 68 1.17 -15.75 3.26
C ILE A 68 2.14 -16.87 2.91
N ALA A 69 2.89 -16.75 1.81
CA ALA A 69 3.90 -17.74 1.41
C ALA A 69 5.06 -17.83 2.40
N PHE A 70 5.28 -16.78 3.20
CA PHE A 70 6.33 -16.72 4.22
C PHE A 70 5.86 -17.15 5.61
N VAL A 71 4.62 -17.64 5.74
CA VAL A 71 4.15 -18.25 7.00
C VAL A 71 4.85 -19.60 7.18
N GLU A 72 5.62 -19.73 8.25
CA GLU A 72 6.42 -20.94 8.51
C GLU A 72 5.62 -22.00 9.28
N SER A 73 4.79 -21.57 10.23
CA SER A 73 4.02 -22.45 11.12
C SER A 73 2.62 -21.88 11.38
N SER A 74 1.93 -22.34 12.43
CA SER A 74 0.70 -21.68 12.87
C SER A 74 1.04 -20.36 13.55
N GLU A 75 0.68 -19.26 12.92
CA GLU A 75 0.89 -17.92 13.43
C GLU A 75 -0.46 -17.25 13.74
N THR A 76 -0.44 -16.31 14.67
CA THR A 76 -1.59 -15.45 14.98
C THR A 76 -1.08 -14.02 15.13
N TYR A 77 -1.83 -13.06 14.61
CA TYR A 77 -1.51 -11.65 14.72
C TYR A 77 -2.70 -10.87 15.26
N PHE A 78 -2.43 -10.01 16.24
CA PHE A 78 -3.40 -9.12 16.86
C PHE A 78 -2.84 -7.71 16.88
N ALA A 79 -3.62 -6.74 16.44
CA ALA A 79 -3.24 -5.34 16.51
C ALA A 79 -4.43 -4.47 16.86
N LYS A 80 -4.16 -3.46 17.70
CA LYS A 80 -5.10 -2.43 18.09
C LYS A 80 -4.43 -1.08 17.91
N THR A 81 -5.02 -0.24 17.08
CA THR A 81 -4.58 1.13 16.81
C THR A 81 -5.64 2.09 17.30
N ASN A 82 -5.26 3.01 18.19
CA ASN A 82 -6.12 4.10 18.60
C ASN A 82 -6.00 5.23 17.57
N TYR A 83 -7.12 5.61 16.97
CA TYR A 83 -7.23 6.66 15.99
C TYR A 83 -7.88 7.91 16.61
N LEU A 84 -7.93 9.00 15.84
CA LEU A 84 -8.55 10.25 16.29
C LEU A 84 -10.03 10.06 16.64
N ALA A 85 -10.57 10.96 17.46
CA ALA A 85 -11.97 10.95 17.90
C ALA A 85 -12.41 9.67 18.64
N GLY A 86 -11.48 8.99 19.31
CA GLY A 86 -11.78 7.78 20.11
C GLY A 86 -12.07 6.53 19.28
N ILE A 87 -11.83 6.57 17.97
CA ILE A 87 -12.01 5.43 17.07
C ILE A 87 -10.90 4.42 17.34
N THR A 88 -11.24 3.13 17.47
CA THR A 88 -10.25 2.05 17.59
C THR A 88 -10.32 1.14 16.38
N HIS A 89 -9.17 0.92 15.73
CA HIS A 89 -9.03 -0.04 14.64
C HIS A 89 -8.39 -1.32 15.19
N ASN A 90 -9.08 -2.45 15.06
CA ASN A 90 -8.63 -3.73 15.59
C ASN A 90 -8.52 -4.73 14.44
N VAL A 91 -7.38 -5.41 14.34
CA VAL A 91 -7.12 -6.43 13.32
C VAL A 91 -6.70 -7.72 14.00
N VAL A 92 -7.30 -8.81 13.54
CA VAL A 92 -7.01 -10.17 13.97
C VAL A 92 -6.80 -11.01 12.73
N SER A 93 -5.68 -11.71 12.69
CA SER A 93 -5.32 -12.57 11.57
C SER A 93 -4.77 -13.89 12.09
N TYR A 94 -5.15 -14.98 11.44
CA TYR A 94 -4.68 -16.33 11.73
C TYR A 94 -4.32 -17.02 10.42
N GLY A 95 -3.28 -17.83 10.46
CA GLY A 95 -2.72 -18.49 9.31
C GLY A 95 -1.89 -19.67 9.77
N THR A 96 -1.97 -20.76 9.04
CA THR A 96 -1.17 -21.94 9.30
C THR A 96 -0.66 -22.47 7.98
N ARG A 97 0.60 -22.91 7.97
CA ARG A 97 1.12 -23.68 6.83
C ARG A 97 0.41 -25.03 6.80
N VAL A 98 -0.26 -25.32 5.68
CA VAL A 98 -0.90 -26.61 5.44
C VAL A 98 -0.08 -27.34 4.39
N GLY A 99 0.65 -28.37 4.81
CA GLY A 99 1.61 -29.11 3.97
C GLY A 99 3.05 -28.90 4.41
N SER A 100 3.83 -29.99 4.42
CA SER A 100 5.23 -30.05 4.83
C SER A 100 6.18 -29.50 3.77
#